data_AF-A0A2Z6RHT1-F1
#
_entry.id   AF-A0A2Z6RHT1-F1
#
_cell.length_a   1.000
_cell.length_b   1.000
_cell.length_c   1.000
_cell.angle_alpha   90.00
_cell.angle_beta   90.00
_cell.angle_gamma   90.00
#
_symmetry.space_group_name_H-M   'P 1'
#
loop_
_entity.id
_entity.type
_entity.pdbx_description
1 polymer ?
#
loop_
_entity_poly.entity_id
_entity_poly.type
_entity_poly.pdbx_seq_one_letter_code
_entity_poly.pdbx_strand_id
1 'polypeptide(L)'
;MPLPCIYEFVKTRIYFNIIHQQQVEGLFNKLDLKTHSNMTENLKESTLRLTTTNLDKENLKDSLKDGLKEIRSQRRKSKEVMQENRLNSEIQASNLC
;
A
#
# COMPACT_ATOMS: atom_id res chain seq x y z
N MET A 1 -32.30 10.17 -26.09
CA MET A 1 -32.71 9.98 -24.68
C MET A 1 -31.56 9.34 -23.88
N PRO A 2 -30.55 10.09 -23.40
CA PRO A 2 -29.40 9.50 -22.70
C PRO A 2 -29.43 9.64 -21.17
N LEU A 3 -30.29 10.50 -20.61
CA LEU A 3 -30.33 10.82 -19.17
C LEU A 3 -30.49 9.60 -18.24
N PRO A 4 -31.37 8.61 -18.53
CA PRO A 4 -31.58 7.48 -17.62
C PRO A 4 -30.33 6.60 -17.44
N CYS A 5 -29.56 6.39 -18.51
CA CYS A 5 -28.36 5.56 -18.47
C CYS A 5 -27.22 6.25 -17.71
N ILE A 6 -27.11 7.58 -17.84
CA ILE A 6 -26.14 8.38 -17.08
C ILE A 6 -26.50 8.35 -15.59
N TYR A 7 -27.77 8.51 -15.25
CA TYR A 7 -28.23 8.48 -13.87
C TYR A 7 -27.92 7.13 -13.20
N GLU A 8 -28.24 6.01 -13.87
CA GLU A 8 -27.92 4.68 -13.34
C GLU A 8 -26.41 4.45 -13.23
N PHE A 9 -25.61 4.92 -14.19
CA PHE A 9 -24.15 4.81 -14.12
C PHE A 9 -23.58 5.58 -12.92
N VAL A 10 -24.00 6.83 -12.71
CA VAL A 10 -23.54 7.65 -11.57
C VAL A 10 -23.95 6.99 -10.26
N LYS A 11 -25.20 6.54 -10.15
CA LYS A 11 -25.73 5.91 -8.94
C LYS A 11 -25.04 4.59 -8.61
N THR A 12 -24.78 3.74 -9.60
CA THR A 12 -24.24 2.39 -9.36
C THR A 12 -22.72 2.37 -9.27
N ARG A 13 -22.01 3.21 -10.03
CA ARG A 13 -20.54 3.14 -10.13
C ARG A 13 -19.82 4.24 -9.39
N ILE A 14 -20.39 5.45 -9.33
CA ILE A 14 -19.69 6.62 -8.77
C ILE A 14 -20.07 6.85 -7.32
N TYR A 15 -21.37 6.80 -7.01
CA TYR A 15 -21.89 7.10 -5.66
C TYR A 15 -21.29 6.20 -4.57
N PHE A 16 -21.21 4.89 -4.84
CA PHE A 16 -20.61 3.94 -3.90
C PHE A 16 -19.14 4.26 -3.59
N ASN A 17 -18.35 4.56 -4.63
CA ASN A 17 -16.93 4.89 -4.46
C ASN A 17 -16.72 6.18 -3.66
N ILE A 18 -17.54 7.21 -3.92
CA ILE A 18 -17.48 8.48 -3.19
C ILE A 18 -17.80 8.26 -1.70
N ILE A 19 -18.87 7.51 -1.40
CA ILE A 19 -19.25 7.23 -0.01
C ILE A 19 -18.17 6.40 0.69
N HIS A 20 -17.66 5.36 0.05
CA HIS A 20 -16.59 4.54 0.61
C HIS A 20 -15.36 5.39 0.96
N GLN A 21 -14.92 6.24 0.03
CA GLN A 21 -13.77 7.11 0.26
C GLN A 21 -14.01 8.09 1.41
N GLN A 22 -15.18 8.74 1.47
CA GLN A 22 -15.55 9.65 2.55
C GLN A 22 -15.59 8.94 3.92
N GLN A 23 -16.09 7.71 3.98
CA GLN A 23 -16.11 6.92 5.20
C GLN A 23 -14.70 6.57 5.68
N VAL A 24 -13.82 6.15 4.76
CA VAL A 24 -12.41 5.86 5.07
C VAL A 24 -11.71 7.13 5.58
N GLU A 25 -11.87 8.26 4.90
CA GLU A 25 -11.26 9.54 5.32
C GLU A 25 -11.80 10.03 6.68
N GLY A 26 -13.11 9.95 6.90
CA GLY A 26 -13.72 10.31 8.17
C GLY A 26 -13.21 9.47 9.35
N LEU A 27 -12.93 8.19 9.09
CA LEU A 27 -12.40 7.29 10.11
C LEU A 27 -10.92 7.56 10.43
N PHE A 28 -10.12 7.94 9.44
CA PHE A 28 -8.76 8.42 9.65
C PHE A 28 -8.71 9.69 10.51
N ASN A 29 -9.56 10.67 10.20
CA ASN A 29 -9.67 11.89 11.00
C ASN A 29 -10.08 11.60 12.44
N LYS A 30 -11.06 10.70 12.65
CA LYS A 30 -11.53 10.33 13.99
C LYS A 30 -10.44 9.67 14.83
N LEU A 31 -9.53 8.91 14.20
CA LEU A 31 -8.43 8.21 14.87
C LEU A 31 -7.13 9.03 14.94
N ASP A 32 -7.16 10.31 14.52
CA ASP A 32 -5.98 11.18 14.39
C ASP A 32 -4.83 10.53 13.59
N LEU A 33 -5.19 9.75 12.56
CA LEU A 33 -4.24 9.07 11.69
C LEU A 33 -3.84 9.99 10.54
N LYS A 34 -2.53 10.20 10.37
CA LYS A 34 -2.01 11.00 9.26
C LYS A 34 -2.22 10.26 7.92
N THR A 35 -3.13 10.77 7.09
CA THR A 35 -3.21 10.39 5.68
C THR A 35 -2.21 11.21 4.86
N HIS A 36 -1.40 10.54 4.04
CA HIS A 36 -0.57 11.18 3.02
C HIS A 36 -1.25 11.08 1.65
N SER A 37 -1.09 12.09 0.79
CA SER A 37 -1.68 12.12 -0.57
C SER A 37 -1.24 10.94 -1.45
N ASN A 38 -0.07 10.36 -1.16
CA ASN A 38 0.48 9.20 -1.89
C ASN A 38 0.04 7.85 -1.31
N MET A 39 -0.85 7.85 -0.31
CA MET A 39 -1.32 6.63 0.34
C MET A 39 -2.45 6.01 -0.48
N THR A 40 -2.23 4.80 -0.99
CA THR A 40 -3.24 4.04 -1.73
C THR A 40 -4.39 3.61 -0.82
N GLU A 41 -5.56 3.35 -1.39
CA GLU A 41 -6.76 2.96 -0.64
C GLU A 41 -6.53 1.69 0.20
N ASN A 42 -5.87 0.68 -0.39
CA ASN A 42 -5.44 -0.54 0.31
C ASN A 42 -4.52 -0.25 1.51
N LEU A 43 -3.64 0.74 1.37
CA LEU A 43 -2.72 1.12 2.45
C LEU A 43 -3.46 1.88 3.56
N LYS A 44 -4.43 2.73 3.21
CA LYS A 44 -5.33 3.37 4.19
C LYS A 44 -6.11 2.31 4.97
N GLU A 45 -6.73 1.36 4.27
CA GLU A 45 -7.51 0.29 4.91
C GLU A 45 -6.65 -0.60 5.82
N SER A 46 -5.43 -0.93 5.39
CA SER A 46 -4.48 -1.69 6.21
C SER A 46 -4.09 -0.95 7.49
N THR A 47 -3.74 0.34 7.40
CA THR A 47 -3.43 1.16 8.58
C THR A 47 -4.62 1.26 9.51
N LEU A 48 -5.82 1.46 8.98
CA LEU A 48 -7.04 1.51 9.77
C LEU A 48 -7.24 0.21 10.56
N ARG A 49 -7.15 -0.96 9.90
CA ARG A 49 -7.27 -2.28 10.56
C ARG A 49 -6.24 -2.47 11.67
N LEU A 50 -5.00 -2.02 11.45
CA LEU A 50 -3.92 -2.07 12.45
C LEU A 50 -4.15 -1.13 13.64
N THR A 51 -4.95 -0.08 13.47
CA THR A 51 -5.25 0.90 14.52
C THR A 51 -6.52 0.54 15.30
N THR A 52 -7.53 -0.04 14.63
CA THR A 52 -8.80 -0.43 15.25
C THR A 52 -8.72 -1.76 15.99
N THR A 53 -7.82 -2.63 15.58
CA THR A 53 -7.45 -3.78 16.40
C THR A 53 -6.58 -3.23 17.52
N ASN A 54 -7.12 -3.13 18.74
CA ASN A 54 -6.28 -3.09 19.95
C ASN A 54 -5.50 -4.40 19.95
N LEU A 55 -4.40 -4.41 19.20
CA LEU A 55 -3.44 -5.48 19.21
C LEU A 55 -2.82 -5.44 20.59
N ASP A 56 -3.17 -6.42 21.41
CA ASP A 56 -2.52 -6.68 22.70
C ASP A 56 -1.01 -6.54 22.48
N LYS A 57 -0.49 -5.39 22.94
CA LYS A 57 0.81 -4.80 22.58
C LYS A 57 2.00 -5.75 22.80
N GLU A 58 1.74 -6.81 23.55
CA GLU A 58 2.71 -7.73 24.11
C GLU A 58 2.98 -8.92 23.17
N ASN A 59 1.97 -9.41 22.44
CA ASN A 59 2.13 -10.57 21.56
C ASN A 59 2.57 -10.22 20.14
N LEU A 60 2.29 -8.99 19.68
CA LEU A 60 2.57 -8.59 18.30
C LEU A 60 3.99 -8.08 18.09
N LYS A 61 4.65 -7.55 19.13
CA LYS A 61 5.99 -6.96 18.99
C LYS A 61 6.99 -7.95 18.43
N ASP A 62 6.87 -9.22 18.79
CA ASP A 62 7.80 -10.26 18.33
C ASP A 62 7.38 -10.80 16.95
N SER A 63 6.10 -11.11 16.76
CA SER A 63 5.58 -11.61 15.48
C SER A 63 5.73 -10.61 14.32
N LEU A 64 5.43 -9.32 14.54
CA LEU A 64 5.59 -8.28 13.52
C LEU A 64 7.06 -7.93 13.28
N LYS A 65 7.91 -8.00 14.30
CA LYS A 65 9.35 -7.69 14.18
C LYS A 65 10.06 -8.74 13.36
N ASP A 66 9.68 -10.00 13.49
CA ASP A 66 10.25 -11.08 12.69
C ASP A 66 9.73 -11.04 11.25
N GLY A 67 8.43 -10.78 11.04
CA GLY A 67 7.88 -10.53 9.70
C GLY A 67 8.50 -9.29 9.02
N LEU A 68 8.72 -8.18 9.74
CA LEU A 68 9.39 -7.00 9.19
C LEU A 68 10.88 -7.24 8.89
N LYS A 69 11.58 -8.02 9.71
CA LYS A 69 12.98 -8.40 9.44
C LYS A 69 13.07 -9.21 8.16
N GLU A 70 12.15 -10.15 7.96
CA GLU A 70 12.11 -10.96 6.75
C GLU A 70 11.82 -10.12 5.50
N ILE A 71 10.82 -9.24 5.55
CA ILE A 71 10.52 -8.30 4.45
C ILE A 71 11.72 -7.37 4.17
N ARG A 72 12.41 -6.88 5.21
CA ARG A 72 13.61 -6.06 5.05
C ARG A 72 14.78 -6.85 4.45
N SER A 73 14.94 -8.12 4.83
CA SER A 73 15.95 -9.02 4.29
C SER A 73 15.71 -9.30 2.81
N GLN A 74 14.47 -9.63 2.43
CA GLN A 74 14.07 -9.82 1.03
C GLN A 74 14.30 -8.56 0.19
N ARG A 75 14.02 -7.37 0.73
CA ARG A 75 14.30 -6.08 0.07
C ARG A 75 15.79 -5.77 -0.10
N ARG A 76 16.65 -6.21 0.84
CA ARG A 76 18.11 -6.08 0.68
C ARG A 76 18.64 -7.02 -0.39
N LYS A 77 18.22 -8.29 -0.35
CA LYS A 77 18.58 -9.29 -1.37
C LYS A 77 18.15 -8.86 -2.77
N SER A 78 16.93 -8.34 -2.94
CA SER A 78 16.47 -7.86 -4.24
C SER A 78 17.24 -6.62 -4.73
N LYS A 79 17.70 -5.74 -3.84
CA LYS A 79 18.59 -4.62 -4.22
C LYS A 79 20.00 -5.08 -4.59
N GLU A 80 20.55 -6.06 -3.87
CA GLU A 80 21.85 -6.65 -4.17
C GLU A 80 21.84 -7.36 -5.53
N VAL A 81 20.80 -8.18 -5.80
CA VAL A 81 20.61 -8.84 -7.10
C VAL A 81 20.47 -7.82 -8.24
N MET A 82 19.76 -6.71 -8.02
CA MET A 82 19.67 -5.64 -9.03
C MET A 82 21.01 -4.94 -9.29
N GLN A 83 21.85 -4.75 -8.28
CA GLN A 83 23.18 -4.15 -8.44
C GLN A 83 24.15 -5.09 -9.13
N GLU A 84 24.15 -6.37 -8.77
CA GLU A 84 25.00 -7.40 -9.38
C GLU A 84 24.67 -7.60 -10.86
N ASN A 85 23.39 -7.65 -11.22
CA ASN A 85 22.97 -7.72 -12.63
C ASN A 85 23.41 -6.49 -13.44
N ARG A 86 23.45 -5.31 -12.81
CA ARG A 86 23.90 -4.07 -13.46
C ARG A 86 25.40 -4.09 -13.72
N LEU A 87 26.20 -4.50 -12.73
CA LEU A 87 27.65 -4.67 -12.86
C LEU A 87 28.01 -5.73 -13.91
N ASN A 88 27.29 -6.85 -13.94
CA ASN A 88 27.50 -7.90 -14.93
C ASN A 88 27.16 -7.42 -16.35
N SER A 89 26.13 -6.58 -16.52
CA SER A 89 25.81 -5.97 -17.82
C SER A 89 26.88 -4.97 -18.28
N GLU A 90 27.50 -4.23 -17.36
CA GLU A 90 28.58 -3.29 -17.67
C GLU A 90 29.87 -4.02 -18.05
N ILE A 91 30.20 -5.13 -17.38
CA ILE A 91 31.37 -5.98 -17.69
C ILE A 91 31.19 -6.70 -19.04
N GLN A 92 29.98 -7.18 -19.35
CA GLN A 92 29.70 -7.77 -20.67
C GLN A 92 29.82 -6.74 -21.80
N ALA A 93 29.39 -5.50 -21.57
CA ALA A 93 29.54 -4.42 -22.54
C ALA A 93 31.01 -4.01 -22.75
N SER A 94 31.85 -4.04 -21.71
CA SER A 94 33.28 -3.72 -21.82
C SER A 94 34.10 -4.80 -22.53
N ASN A 95 33.68 -6.06 -22.45
CA ASN A 95 34.37 -7.20 -23.07
C ASN A 95 34.05 -7.39 -24.57
N LEU A 96 33.20 -6.52 -25.14
CA LEU A 96 32.78 -6.55 -26.55
C LEU A 96 33.41 -5.40 -27.38
N CYS A 97 34.31 -4.61 -26.78
CA CYS A 97 35.23 -3.67 -27.45
C CYS A 97 36.62 -4.28 -27.59
#